data_AF-A0A817RYG7-F1
#
_entry.id   AF-A0A817RYG7-F1
#
_cell.length_a   1.000
_cell.length_b   1.000
_cell.length_c   1.000
_cell.angle_alpha   90.00
_cell.angle_beta   90.00
_cell.angle_gamma   90.00
#
_symmetry.space_group_name_H-M   'P 1'
#
loop_
_entity.id
_entity.type
_entity.pdbx_description
1 polymer ?
#
loop_
_entity_poly.entity_id
_entity_poly.type
_entity_poly.pdbx_seq_one_letter_code
_entity_poly.pdbx_strand_id
1 'polypeptide(L)'
;MESKKVSNNASSSSFYKERQGHCSICSEKDVKLVNLSKNCKHLSNCCVPCLTQSVSTDIESKGAYTFQCPMPSCNVKFEPEEYYKLLDKRLTDIVDNLLLHRILEADEEFRWCKSSKGCGAGQLVSNHKDLLGYVE
;
A
#
# COMPACT_ATOMS: atom_id res chain seq x y z
N MET A 1 -7.53 -42.86 -13.00
CA MET A 1 -7.94 -42.46 -11.64
C MET A 1 -6.78 -42.78 -10.73
N GLU A 2 -6.00 -41.79 -10.29
CA GLU A 2 -5.22 -41.88 -9.05
C GLU A 2 -4.67 -40.51 -8.72
N SER A 3 -5.24 -39.94 -7.67
CA SER A 3 -4.92 -38.64 -7.09
C SER A 3 -3.54 -38.68 -6.46
N LYS A 4 -2.69 -37.69 -6.74
CA LYS A 4 -1.48 -37.42 -5.95
C LYS A 4 -1.49 -36.00 -5.42
N LYS A 5 -1.88 -35.95 -4.14
CA LYS A 5 -1.40 -35.11 -3.03
C LYS A 5 -1.09 -33.64 -3.32
N VAL A 6 -2.03 -32.83 -2.83
CA VAL A 6 -1.83 -31.48 -2.29
C VAL A 6 -0.62 -31.45 -1.36
N SER A 7 0.36 -30.63 -1.68
CA SER A 7 1.40 -30.21 -0.74
C SER A 7 1.07 -28.80 -0.27
N ASN A 8 0.57 -28.73 0.95
CA ASN A 8 0.34 -27.51 1.71
C ASN A 8 1.68 -26.82 1.99
N ASN A 9 1.87 -25.60 1.48
CA ASN A 9 2.88 -24.69 2.01
C ASN A 9 2.21 -23.79 3.05
N ALA A 10 2.68 -23.89 4.29
CA ALA A 10 2.26 -23.07 5.41
C ALA A 10 2.73 -21.62 5.20
N SER A 11 1.83 -20.78 4.70
CA SER A 11 2.05 -19.34 4.56
C SER A 11 1.93 -18.66 5.91
N SER A 12 3.05 -18.18 6.43
CA SER A 12 3.18 -17.30 7.60
C SER A 12 2.10 -16.22 7.58
N SER A 13 1.15 -16.26 8.53
CA SER A 13 -0.03 -15.40 8.52
C SER A 13 0.34 -13.94 8.84
N SER A 14 0.45 -13.11 7.80
CA SER A 14 0.85 -11.70 7.86
C SER A 14 -0.28 -10.73 8.27
N PHE A 15 -1.40 -11.22 8.82
CA PHE A 15 -2.58 -10.42 9.18
C PHE A 15 -2.87 -10.47 10.68
N TYR A 16 -3.43 -9.40 11.24
CA TYR A 16 -3.54 -9.25 12.71
C TYR A 16 -4.73 -9.97 13.35
N LYS A 17 -5.84 -10.11 12.62
CA LYS A 17 -6.99 -10.91 13.05
C LYS A 17 -7.52 -11.67 11.87
N GLU A 18 -7.78 -12.95 12.05
CA GLU A 18 -8.27 -13.84 11.00
C GLU A 18 -9.42 -14.69 11.52
N ARG A 19 -10.41 -14.95 10.67
CA ARG A 19 -11.48 -15.94 10.94
C ARG A 19 -12.06 -16.47 9.65
N GLN A 20 -12.72 -17.62 9.71
CA GLN A 20 -13.59 -18.06 8.63
C GLN A 20 -14.96 -17.35 8.73
N GLY A 21 -15.55 -17.02 7.58
CA GLY A 21 -16.92 -16.52 7.54
C GLY A 21 -17.35 -16.05 6.16
N HIS A 22 -18.33 -15.15 6.16
CA HIS A 22 -18.89 -14.53 4.97
C HIS A 22 -18.29 -13.14 4.73
N CYS A 23 -17.81 -12.88 3.52
CA CYS A 23 -17.22 -11.58 3.16
C CYS A 23 -18.31 -10.54 2.92
N SER A 24 -18.23 -9.38 3.58
CA SER A 24 -19.19 -8.29 3.43
C SER A 24 -19.10 -7.54 2.10
N ILE A 25 -18.06 -7.77 1.29
CA ILE A 25 -17.86 -7.10 0.00
C ILE A 25 -18.31 -8.00 -1.15
N CYS A 26 -17.70 -9.17 -1.34
CA CYS A 26 -18.05 -10.08 -2.44
C CYS A 26 -19.19 -11.07 -2.12
N SER A 27 -19.67 -11.11 -0.87
CA SER A 27 -20.70 -12.05 -0.42
C SER A 27 -20.32 -13.55 -0.52
N GLU A 28 -19.05 -13.88 -0.74
CA GLU A 28 -18.57 -15.27 -0.68
C GLU A 28 -18.67 -15.82 0.75
N LYS A 29 -19.00 -17.11 0.85
CA LYS A 29 -19.11 -17.85 2.11
C LYS A 29 -17.87 -18.70 2.32
N ASP A 30 -17.62 -19.05 3.58
CA ASP A 30 -16.52 -19.92 3.98
C ASP A 30 -15.17 -19.47 3.43
N VAL A 31 -14.93 -18.15 3.48
CA VAL A 31 -13.66 -17.53 3.10
C VAL A 31 -12.90 -17.03 4.33
N LYS A 32 -11.59 -16.91 4.19
CA LYS A 32 -10.71 -16.33 5.20
C LYS A 32 -10.91 -14.81 5.23
N LEU A 33 -11.44 -14.31 6.33
CA LEU A 33 -11.65 -12.89 6.60
C LEU A 33 -10.50 -12.37 7.45
N VAL A 34 -9.98 -11.21 7.11
CA VAL A 34 -8.81 -10.64 7.78
C VAL A 34 -8.99 -9.18 8.17
N ASN A 35 -8.30 -8.75 9.22
CA ASN A 35 -8.01 -7.33 9.45
C ASN A 35 -6.57 -7.06 9.07
N LEU A 36 -6.39 -6.05 8.21
CA LEU A 36 -5.07 -5.68 7.71
C LEU A 36 -4.21 -4.98 8.75
N SER A 37 -4.84 -4.20 9.63
CA SER A 37 -4.20 -3.41 10.69
C SER A 37 -4.57 -3.90 12.09
N LYS A 38 -3.63 -3.82 13.03
CA LYS A 38 -3.87 -4.07 14.46
C LYS A 38 -4.86 -3.08 15.07
N ASN A 39 -4.97 -1.89 14.47
CA ASN A 39 -5.82 -0.82 14.94
C ASN A 39 -7.31 -1.05 14.61
N CYS A 40 -7.63 -2.02 13.75
CA CYS A 40 -9.00 -2.43 13.47
C CYS A 40 -9.65 -3.14 14.68
N LYS A 41 -10.59 -2.45 15.33
CA LYS A 41 -11.33 -2.96 16.50
C LYS A 41 -12.57 -3.79 16.15
N HIS A 42 -13.02 -3.73 14.91
CA HIS A 42 -14.13 -4.55 14.42
C HIS A 42 -13.69 -6.00 14.19
N LEU A 43 -14.69 -6.88 14.08
CA LEU A 43 -14.50 -8.26 13.66
C LEU A 43 -14.06 -8.32 12.19
N SER A 44 -13.17 -9.26 11.84
CA SER A 44 -12.75 -9.44 10.45
C SER A 44 -13.95 -9.85 9.59
N ASN A 45 -14.20 -9.08 8.54
CA ASN A 45 -15.40 -9.16 7.71
C ASN A 45 -15.11 -9.05 6.20
N CYS A 46 -13.87 -8.77 5.82
CA CYS A 46 -13.43 -8.66 4.45
C CYS A 46 -12.40 -9.75 4.14
N CYS A 47 -12.52 -10.39 2.99
CA CYS A 47 -11.52 -11.35 2.52
C CYS A 47 -10.30 -10.63 1.91
N VAL A 48 -9.17 -11.33 1.84
CA VAL A 48 -7.93 -10.80 1.26
C VAL A 48 -8.12 -10.30 -0.19
N PRO A 49 -8.78 -11.05 -1.11
CA PRO A 49 -8.99 -10.57 -2.48
C PRO A 49 -9.73 -9.23 -2.56
N CYS A 50 -10.76 -9.02 -1.74
CA CYS A 50 -11.48 -7.76 -1.72
C CYS A 50 -10.66 -6.62 -1.13
N LEU A 51 -9.83 -6.88 -0.11
CA LEU A 51 -8.88 -5.88 0.41
C LEU A 51 -7.85 -5.48 -0.65
N THR A 52 -7.23 -6.47 -1.30
CA THR A 52 -6.29 -6.23 -2.40
C THR A 52 -6.94 -5.42 -3.50
N GLN A 53 -8.12 -5.83 -3.98
CA GLN A 53 -8.83 -5.12 -5.04
C GLN A 53 -9.16 -3.67 -4.64
N SER A 54 -9.59 -3.44 -3.40
CA SER A 54 -9.87 -2.09 -2.89
C SER A 54 -8.64 -1.20 -2.97
N VAL A 55 -7.49 -1.68 -2.49
CA VAL A 55 -6.22 -0.93 -2.53
C VAL A 55 -5.75 -0.72 -3.97
N SER A 56 -5.80 -1.76 -4.81
CA SER A 56 -5.42 -1.65 -6.22
C SER A 56 -6.27 -0.62 -6.97
N THR A 57 -7.59 -0.63 -6.76
CA THR A 57 -8.50 0.35 -7.38
C THR A 57 -8.21 1.78 -6.91
N ASP A 58 -7.89 1.97 -5.64
CA ASP A 58 -7.49 3.29 -5.11
C ASP A 58 -6.18 3.79 -5.75
N ILE A 59 -5.18 2.91 -5.94
CA ILE A 59 -3.94 3.25 -6.63
C ILE A 59 -4.22 3.65 -8.08
N GLU A 60 -4.88 2.79 -8.83
CA GLU A 60 -5.03 2.94 -10.28
C GLU A 60 -6.00 4.05 -10.67
N SER A 61 -7.08 4.22 -9.91
CA SER A 61 -8.15 5.17 -10.26
C SER A 61 -7.93 6.54 -9.66
N LYS A 62 -7.29 6.63 -8.48
CA LYS A 62 -7.16 7.88 -7.72
C LYS A 62 -5.71 8.36 -7.59
N GLY A 63 -4.72 7.55 -7.99
CA GLY A 63 -3.32 7.84 -7.68
C GLY A 63 -3.07 7.90 -6.17
N ALA A 64 -3.80 7.10 -5.39
CA ALA A 64 -3.69 7.10 -3.94
C ALA A 64 -2.45 6.31 -3.49
N TYR A 65 -1.79 6.82 -2.46
CA TYR A 65 -0.67 6.17 -1.76
C TYR A 65 -0.96 6.01 -0.26
N THR A 66 -2.15 6.42 0.19
CA THR A 66 -2.65 6.20 1.55
C THR A 66 -3.99 5.49 1.46
N PHE A 67 -4.19 4.50 2.32
CA PHE A 67 -5.37 3.63 2.27
C PHE A 67 -5.97 3.51 3.66
N GLN A 68 -7.25 3.20 3.71
CA GLN A 68 -7.99 2.99 4.95
C GLN A 68 -8.83 1.73 4.87
N CYS A 69 -9.29 1.27 6.03
CA CYS A 69 -10.20 0.14 6.09
C CYS A 69 -11.45 0.40 5.23
N PRO A 70 -11.84 -0.53 4.34
CA PRO A 70 -13.03 -0.35 3.50
C PRO A 70 -14.35 -0.49 4.27
N MET A 71 -14.29 -0.81 5.57
CA MET A 71 -15.48 -0.92 6.40
C MET A 71 -16.01 0.46 6.78
N PRO A 72 -17.29 0.80 6.49
CA PRO A 72 -17.82 2.14 6.76
C PRO A 72 -17.75 2.57 8.24
N SER A 73 -17.77 1.61 9.17
CA SER A 73 -17.64 1.87 10.60
C SER A 73 -16.19 1.97 11.10
N CYS A 74 -15.20 1.88 10.20
CA CYS A 74 -13.78 1.85 10.52
C CYS A 74 -13.01 2.85 9.65
N ASN A 75 -12.45 3.88 10.28
CA ASN A 75 -11.61 4.89 9.61
C ASN A 75 -10.11 4.68 9.88
N VAL A 76 -9.71 3.44 10.20
CA VAL A 76 -8.31 3.11 10.45
C VAL A 76 -7.55 3.24 9.14
N LYS A 77 -6.55 4.12 9.12
CA LYS A 77 -5.56 4.20 8.05
C LYS A 77 -4.57 3.05 8.18
N PHE A 78 -4.18 2.49 7.05
CA PHE A 78 -3.18 1.43 7.00
C PHE A 78 -1.79 2.04 6.97
N GLU A 79 -0.90 1.47 7.77
CA GLU A 79 0.52 1.78 7.68
C GLU A 79 1.12 1.19 6.41
N PRO A 80 2.20 1.78 5.85
CA PRO A 80 2.90 1.27 4.68
C PRO A 80 3.11 -0.26 4.72
N GLU A 81 3.75 -0.75 5.77
CA GLU A 81 4.08 -2.17 5.95
C GLU A 81 2.83 -3.07 5.91
N GLU A 82 1.68 -2.54 6.30
CA GLU A 82 0.42 -3.27 6.34
C GLU A 82 -0.19 -3.42 4.97
N TYR A 83 -0.15 -2.42 4.09
CA TYR A 83 -0.73 -2.52 2.74
C TYR A 83 0.25 -2.99 1.68
N TYR A 84 1.58 -2.81 1.84
CA TYR A 84 2.58 -3.30 0.88
C TYR A 84 2.47 -4.81 0.65
N LYS A 85 2.08 -5.59 1.66
CA LYS A 85 1.87 -7.05 1.51
C LYS A 85 0.69 -7.42 0.60
N LEU A 86 -0.17 -6.46 0.26
CA LEU A 86 -1.28 -6.66 -0.69
C LEU A 86 -0.88 -6.32 -2.13
N LEU A 87 0.25 -5.63 -2.32
CA LEU A 87 0.65 -5.09 -3.61
C LEU A 87 1.45 -6.13 -4.41
N ASP A 88 1.19 -6.18 -5.72
CA ASP A 88 2.10 -6.80 -6.66
C ASP A 88 3.25 -5.82 -7.01
N LYS A 89 4.26 -6.31 -7.73
CA LYS A 89 5.43 -5.51 -8.12
C LYS A 89 5.04 -4.20 -8.83
N ARG A 90 4.06 -4.26 -9.75
CA ARG A 90 3.66 -3.10 -10.53
C ARG A 90 2.99 -2.04 -9.65
N LEU A 91 2.10 -2.46 -8.75
CA LEU A 91 1.44 -1.55 -7.82
C LEU A 91 2.42 -0.97 -6.81
N THR A 92 3.38 -1.77 -6.33
CA THR A 92 4.50 -1.30 -5.50
C THR A 92 5.28 -0.20 -6.21
N ASP A 93 5.70 -0.42 -7.46
CA ASP A 93 6.44 0.59 -8.24
C ASP A 93 5.63 1.90 -8.40
N ILE A 94 4.32 1.82 -8.60
CA ILE A 94 3.45 3.00 -8.69
C ILE A 94 3.41 3.75 -7.35
N VAL A 95 3.15 3.04 -6.25
CA VAL A 95 3.07 3.63 -4.91
C VAL A 95 4.41 4.25 -4.50
N ASP A 96 5.52 3.57 -4.76
CA ASP A 96 6.87 4.05 -4.45
C ASP A 96 7.19 5.34 -5.22
N ASN A 97 6.84 5.41 -6.51
CA ASN A 97 7.00 6.64 -7.29
C ASN A 97 6.11 7.78 -6.77
N LEU A 98 4.85 7.50 -6.41
CA LEU A 98 3.96 8.51 -5.83
C LEU A 98 4.49 9.04 -4.49
N LEU A 99 4.95 8.14 -3.61
CA LEU A 99 5.54 8.51 -2.33
C LEU A 99 6.82 9.32 -2.51
N LEU A 100 7.74 8.85 -3.36
CA LEU A 100 8.96 9.57 -3.70
C LEU A 100 8.65 10.96 -4.20
N HIS A 101 7.71 11.08 -5.16
CA HIS A 101 7.34 12.37 -5.71
C HIS A 101 6.80 13.31 -4.63
N ARG A 102 5.92 12.82 -3.75
CA ARG A 102 5.36 13.61 -2.65
C ARG A 102 6.38 14.05 -1.63
N ILE A 103 7.31 13.17 -1.27
CA ILE A 103 8.39 13.49 -0.31
C ILE A 103 9.30 14.56 -0.90
N LEU A 104 9.69 14.42 -2.17
CA LEU A 104 10.52 15.40 -2.85
C LEU A 104 9.78 16.73 -3.10
N GLU A 105 8.48 16.72 -3.42
CA GLU A 105 7.68 17.94 -3.53
C GLU A 105 7.59 18.74 -2.21
N ALA A 106 7.67 18.05 -1.07
CA ALA A 106 7.62 18.68 0.25
C ALA A 106 8.96 19.31 0.66
N ASP A 107 10.06 18.97 -0.02
CA ASP A 107 11.37 19.55 0.23
C ASP A 107 11.50 20.91 -0.47
N GLU A 108 11.69 21.97 0.32
CA GLU A 108 11.81 23.34 -0.18
C GLU A 108 13.02 23.54 -1.09
N GLU A 109 14.05 22.70 -0.96
CA GLU A 109 15.24 22.70 -1.79
C GLU A 109 15.10 21.81 -3.02
N PHE A 110 13.99 21.11 -3.22
CA PHE A 110 13.83 20.26 -4.37
C PHE A 110 13.09 20.95 -5.52
N ARG A 111 13.54 20.72 -6.75
CA ARG A 111 12.87 21.22 -7.96
C ARG A 111 12.76 20.12 -9.01
N TRP A 112 11.53 19.88 -9.47
CA TRP A 112 11.28 19.05 -10.65
C TRP A 112 11.81 19.72 -11.93
N CYS A 113 12.36 18.90 -12.83
CA CYS A 113 12.72 19.37 -14.16
C CYS A 113 11.48 19.85 -14.91
N LYS A 114 11.51 21.10 -15.39
CA LYS A 114 10.39 21.76 -16.07
C LYS A 114 10.25 21.38 -17.54
N SER A 115 10.97 20.34 -18.02
CA SER A 115 10.87 19.90 -19.41
C SER A 115 9.43 19.51 -19.75
N SER A 116 8.91 20.04 -20.85
CA SER A 116 7.51 19.85 -21.28
C SER A 116 7.12 18.41 -21.57
N LYS A 117 8.11 17.50 -21.69
CA LYS A 117 7.89 16.06 -21.90
C LYS A 117 7.83 15.25 -20.59
N GLY A 118 7.87 15.90 -19.42
CA GLY A 118 7.78 15.21 -18.13
C GLY A 118 8.91 14.20 -17.92
N CYS A 119 10.17 14.67 -17.87
CA CYS A 119 11.31 13.75 -17.84
C CYS A 119 11.46 12.93 -16.55
N GLY A 120 10.68 13.24 -15.50
CA GLY A 120 10.70 12.52 -14.22
C GLY A 120 11.94 12.77 -13.36
N ALA A 121 12.91 13.56 -13.83
CA ALA A 121 14.07 13.93 -13.04
C ALA A 121 13.81 15.20 -12.21
N GLY A 122 14.47 15.29 -11.06
CA GLY A 122 14.55 16.52 -10.28
C GLY A 122 15.90 16.66 -9.60
N GLN A 123 16.14 17.83 -9.02
CA GLN A 123 17.42 18.18 -8.41
C GLN A 123 17.17 18.88 -7.08
N LEU A 124 18.04 18.59 -6.11
CA LEU A 124 18.20 19.43 -4.94
C LEU A 124 18.97 20.68 -5.36
N VAL A 125 18.32 21.83 -5.27
CA VAL A 125 18.91 23.15 -5.38
C VAL A 125 19.37 23.56 -3.99
N SER A 126 20.51 23.03 -3.56
CA SER A 126 21.16 23.55 -2.35
C SER A 126 21.33 25.06 -2.49
N ASN A 127 20.94 25.81 -1.46
CA ASN A 127 21.42 27.18 -1.38
C ASN A 127 22.95 27.07 -1.21
N HIS A 128 23.71 27.85 -1.98
CA HIS A 128 25.18 27.86 -1.89
C HIS A 128 25.69 28.00 -0.43
N LYS A 129 24.88 28.53 0.49
CA LYS A 129 25.18 28.68 1.91
C LYS A 129 25.51 27.37 2.64
N ASP A 130 24.94 26.22 2.24
CA ASP A 130 25.13 24.97 3.00
C ASP A 130 26.41 24.20 2.59
N LEU A 131 26.97 24.51 1.41
CA LEU A 131 28.26 23.98 0.97
C LEU A 131 29.46 24.62 1.70
N LEU A 132 29.24 25.72 2.42
CA LEU A 132 30.27 26.37 3.24
C LEU A 132 30.30 25.87 4.70
N GLY A 133 29.34 25.01 5.09
CA GLY A 133 29.30 24.37 6.41
C GLY A 133 30.07 23.04 6.50
N TYR A 134 30.61 22.56 5.38
CA TYR A 134 31.44 21.35 5.28
C TYR A 134 32.90 21.69 4.92
N VAL A 135 33.44 22.70 5.59
CA VAL A 135 34.90 22.89 5.65
C VAL A 135 35.28 22.86 7.12
N GLU A 136 35.63 21.66 7.61
CA GLU A 136 36.40 21.50 8.85
C GLU A 136 37.81 22.10 8.66
#